data_AF-A0A937HVK5-F1
#
_entry.id   AF-A0A937HVK5-F1
#
_cell.length_a   1.000
_cell.length_b   1.000
_cell.length_c   1.000
_cell.angle_alpha   90.00
_cell.angle_beta   90.00
_cell.angle_gamma   90.00
#
_symmetry.space_group_name_H-M   'P 1'
#
loop_
_entity.id
_entity.type
_entity.pdbx_description
1 polymer ?
#
loop_
_entity_poly.entity_id
_entity_poly.type
_entity_poly.pdbx_seq_one_letter_code
_entity_poly.pdbx_strand_id
1 'polypeptide(L)'
;MREVWIGTGESPTVYRYIDWLITVPLLMLEFYFVLAAVKKVPSSVFWKLLIGSLVMLIGGYLGEAGYMQPFVGFVIGMAGWIYILFEIFSGEAGTLAAKAGNKSLQTAFSAMRIIVTIGWAVYPLGYIFGYLTGGVDVNSLNVIYNAADFLNKIAFGLIIWAAAMQNTRVSRS
;
A
#
# COMPACT_ATOMS: atom_id res chain seq x y z
N MET A 1 -5.35 9.47 -16.36
CA MET A 1 -6.51 8.81 -15.73
C MET A 1 -7.83 9.55 -15.98
N ARG A 2 -7.98 10.80 -15.52
CA ARG A 2 -9.21 11.59 -15.74
C ARG A 2 -9.57 11.80 -17.22
N GLU A 3 -8.59 12.10 -18.06
CA GLU A 3 -8.83 12.37 -19.49
C GLU A 3 -9.29 11.14 -20.27
N VAL A 4 -8.73 9.97 -19.96
CA VAL A 4 -9.15 8.69 -20.54
C VAL A 4 -10.60 8.39 -20.14
N TRP A 5 -10.92 8.55 -18.86
CA TRP A 5 -12.29 8.39 -18.37
C TRP A 5 -13.30 9.31 -19.10
N ILE A 6 -12.95 10.59 -19.26
CA ILE A 6 -13.79 11.57 -19.95
C ILE A 6 -13.92 11.28 -21.45
N GLY A 7 -12.84 10.78 -22.07
CA GLY A 7 -12.78 10.54 -23.51
C GLY A 7 -13.40 9.21 -23.97
N THR A 8 -13.33 8.15 -23.16
CA THR A 8 -13.73 6.79 -23.57
C THR A 8 -14.87 6.20 -22.74
N GLY A 9 -15.14 6.73 -21.53
CA GLY A 9 -16.08 6.11 -20.59
C GLY A 9 -15.60 4.77 -20.00
N GLU A 10 -14.37 4.36 -20.30
CA GLU A 10 -13.77 3.12 -19.81
C GLU A 10 -12.88 3.37 -18.59
N SER A 11 -12.80 2.38 -17.68
CA SER A 11 -11.88 2.49 -16.54
C SER A 11 -10.43 2.53 -17.03
N PRO A 12 -9.61 3.51 -16.58
CA PRO A 12 -8.23 3.63 -17.01
C PRO A 12 -7.31 2.65 -16.26
N THR A 13 -7.64 1.35 -16.29
CA THR A 13 -7.00 0.28 -15.51
C THR A 13 -5.48 0.27 -15.69
N VAL A 14 -4.97 0.36 -16.92
CA VAL A 14 -3.53 0.39 -17.20
C VAL A 14 -2.84 1.56 -16.49
N TYR A 15 -3.38 2.76 -16.58
CA TYR A 15 -2.78 3.94 -15.95
C TYR A 15 -2.81 3.87 -14.42
N ARG A 16 -3.88 3.30 -13.86
CA ARG A 16 -3.98 3.07 -12.41
C ARG A 16 -2.90 2.11 -11.92
N TYR A 17 -2.73 0.98 -12.61
CA TYR A 17 -1.71 0.00 -12.26
C TYR A 17 -0.28 0.52 -12.46
N ILE A 18 -0.02 1.39 -13.45
CA ILE A 18 1.28 2.08 -13.58
C ILE A 18 1.54 2.99 -12.38
N ASP A 19 0.56 3.81 -11.97
CA ASP A 19 0.69 4.67 -10.80
C ASP A 19 0.92 3.84 -9.53
N TRP A 20 0.16 2.76 -9.33
CA TRP A 20 0.33 1.88 -8.18
C TRP A 20 1.66 1.14 -8.20
N LEU A 21 2.13 0.68 -9.37
CA LEU A 21 3.42 -0.01 -9.51
C LEU A 21 4.60 0.85 -9.06
N ILE A 22 4.47 2.17 -9.15
CA ILE A 22 5.48 3.11 -8.65
C ILE A 22 5.20 3.44 -7.19
N THR A 23 3.97 3.86 -6.86
CA THR A 23 3.67 4.46 -5.56
C THR A 23 3.57 3.44 -4.42
N VAL A 24 3.01 2.25 -4.65
CA VAL A 24 2.81 1.23 -3.60
C VAL A 24 4.16 0.67 -3.12
N PRO A 25 5.10 0.26 -4.00
CA PRO A 25 6.43 -0.12 -3.53
C PRO A 25 7.12 1.00 -2.75
N LEU A 26 7.00 2.26 -3.19
CA LEU A 26 7.57 3.39 -2.46
C LEU A 26 6.97 3.53 -1.05
N LEU A 27 5.64 3.50 -0.91
CA LEU A 27 4.95 3.51 0.39
C LEU A 27 5.40 2.34 1.28
N MET A 28 5.72 1.19 0.70
CA MET A 28 6.19 0.04 1.46
C MET A 28 7.64 0.17 1.88
N LEU A 29 8.49 0.73 1.02
CA LEU A 29 9.87 1.04 1.35
C LEU A 29 9.99 2.18 2.38
N GLU A 30 8.98 3.02 2.54
CA GLU A 30 8.95 3.99 3.65
C GLU A 30 8.97 3.32 5.03
N PHE A 31 8.38 2.13 5.21
CA PHE A 31 8.56 1.35 6.45
C PHE A 31 10.03 1.00 6.71
N TYR A 32 10.76 0.63 5.66
CA TYR A 32 12.18 0.34 5.74
C TYR A 32 12.97 1.60 6.10
N PHE A 33 12.71 2.73 5.44
CA PHE A 33 13.43 3.97 5.69
C PHE A 33 13.14 4.60 7.05
N VAL A 34 11.90 4.53 7.52
CA VAL A 34 11.51 4.95 8.87
C VAL A 34 12.31 4.16 9.91
N LEU A 35 12.44 2.85 9.76
CA LEU A 35 13.28 2.03 10.64
C LEU A 35 14.77 2.36 10.51
N ALA A 36 15.24 2.56 9.28
CA ALA A 36 16.65 2.86 8.99
C ALA A 36 17.10 4.21 9.57
N ALA A 37 16.17 5.14 9.83
CA ALA A 37 16.46 6.43 10.42
C ALA A 37 16.97 6.36 11.86
N VAL A 38 16.70 5.28 12.60
CA VAL A 38 17.10 5.15 14.02
C VAL A 38 18.04 3.99 14.29
N LYS A 39 18.18 3.05 13.35
CA LYS A 39 19.02 1.87 13.53
C LYS A 39 19.40 1.23 12.20
N LYS A 40 20.40 0.35 12.22
CA LYS A 40 20.73 -0.48 11.07
C LYS A 40 19.61 -1.50 10.79
N VAL A 41 19.07 -1.48 9.57
CA VAL A 41 18.02 -2.41 9.12
C VAL A 41 18.62 -3.39 8.10
N PRO A 42 18.34 -4.70 8.19
CA PRO A 42 18.76 -5.67 7.21
C PRO A 42 18.14 -5.41 5.82
N SER A 43 18.93 -5.59 4.75
CA SER A 43 18.45 -5.44 3.36
C SER A 43 17.37 -6.45 2.99
N SER A 44 17.23 -7.55 3.74
CA SER A 44 16.11 -8.50 3.59
C SER A 44 14.76 -7.81 3.73
N VAL A 45 14.60 -6.90 4.69
CA VAL A 45 13.33 -6.18 4.92
C VAL A 45 12.92 -5.37 3.69
N PHE A 46 13.89 -4.69 3.06
CA PHE A 46 13.66 -3.95 1.82
C PHE A 46 13.10 -4.86 0.72
N TRP A 47 13.78 -5.99 0.46
CA TRP A 47 13.39 -6.90 -0.60
C TRP A 47 12.08 -7.62 -0.34
N LYS A 48 11.80 -7.98 0.91
CA LYS A 48 10.53 -8.60 1.29
C LYS A 48 9.35 -7.67 1.02
N LEU A 49 9.44 -6.41 1.44
CA LEU A 49 8.38 -5.42 1.22
C LEU A 49 8.22 -5.06 -0.27
N LEU A 50 9.33 -4.96 -1.00
CA LEU A 50 9.32 -4.72 -2.45
C LEU A 50 8.70 -5.89 -3.21
N ILE A 51 9.15 -7.13 -2.96
CA ILE A 51 8.63 -8.31 -3.66
C ILE A 51 7.15 -8.53 -3.31
N GLY A 52 6.76 -8.35 -2.04
CA GLY A 52 5.37 -8.46 -1.62
C GLY A 52 4.45 -7.50 -2.38
N SER A 53 4.87 -6.23 -2.51
CA SER A 53 4.10 -5.22 -3.24
C SER A 53 4.04 -5.49 -4.75
N LEU A 54 5.14 -5.97 -5.36
CA LEU A 54 5.15 -6.36 -6.77
C LEU A 54 4.23 -7.56 -7.03
N VAL A 55 4.29 -8.60 -6.21
CA VAL A 55 3.40 -9.78 -6.33
C VAL A 55 1.93 -9.35 -6.21
N MET A 56 1.63 -8.51 -5.23
CA MET A 56 0.27 -7.98 -5.02
C MET A 56 -0.27 -7.28 -6.27
N LEU A 57 0.50 -6.36 -6.83
CA LEU A 57 0.06 -5.55 -7.97
C LEU A 57 0.06 -6.31 -9.29
N ILE A 58 1.09 -7.12 -9.55
CA ILE A 58 1.16 -7.90 -10.79
C ILE A 58 0.02 -8.92 -10.82
N GLY A 59 -0.26 -9.59 -9.70
CA GLY A 59 -1.39 -10.52 -9.59
C GLY A 59 -2.74 -9.84 -9.87
N GLY A 60 -3.00 -8.70 -9.22
CA GLY A 60 -4.20 -7.91 -9.46
C GLY A 60 -4.34 -7.47 -10.91
N TYR A 61 -3.27 -6.91 -11.49
CA TYR A 61 -3.26 -6.44 -12.88
C TYR A 61 -3.58 -7.54 -13.87
N LEU A 62 -2.92 -8.70 -13.75
CA LEU A 62 -3.12 -9.83 -14.66
C LEU A 62 -4.58 -10.30 -14.65
N GLY A 63 -5.25 -10.25 -13.50
CA GLY A 63 -6.67 -10.58 -13.41
C GLY A 63 -7.60 -9.48 -13.95
N GLU A 64 -7.36 -8.19 -13.67
CA GLU A 64 -8.20 -7.09 -14.18
C GLU A 64 -8.03 -6.84 -15.68
N ALA A 65 -6.83 -7.07 -16.22
CA ALA A 65 -6.53 -6.89 -17.64
C ALA A 65 -6.90 -8.11 -18.50
N GLY A 66 -7.44 -9.18 -17.90
CA GLY A 66 -7.88 -10.38 -18.62
C GLY A 66 -6.76 -11.30 -19.10
N TYR A 67 -5.52 -11.12 -18.61
CA TYR A 67 -4.40 -12.03 -18.89
C TYR A 67 -4.45 -13.33 -18.07
N MET A 68 -5.29 -13.36 -17.03
CA MET A 68 -5.52 -14.50 -16.15
C MET A 68 -6.98 -14.48 -15.66
N GLN A 69 -7.51 -15.62 -15.21
CA GLN A 69 -8.82 -15.66 -14.55
C GLN A 69 -8.85 -14.65 -13.38
N PRO A 70 -9.87 -13.76 -13.29
CA PRO A 70 -9.93 -12.72 -12.26
C PRO A 70 -9.80 -13.25 -10.83
N PHE A 71 -10.41 -14.40 -10.54
CA PHE A 71 -10.32 -15.01 -9.21
C PHE A 71 -8.88 -15.45 -8.86
N VAL A 72 -8.12 -15.98 -9.83
CA VAL A 72 -6.72 -16.37 -9.59
C VAL A 72 -5.84 -15.15 -9.39
N GLY A 73 -6.03 -14.10 -10.21
CA GLY A 73 -5.35 -12.81 -10.04
C GLY A 73 -5.62 -12.19 -8.67
N PHE A 74 -6.87 -12.24 -8.22
CA PHE A 74 -7.28 -11.80 -6.88
C PHE A 74 -6.57 -12.56 -5.76
N VAL A 75 -6.50 -13.90 -5.83
CA VAL A 75 -5.84 -14.72 -4.82
C VAL A 75 -4.33 -14.42 -4.75
N ILE A 76 -3.66 -14.24 -5.90
CA ILE A 76 -2.25 -13.85 -5.94
C ILE A 76 -2.06 -12.46 -5.33
N GLY A 77 -2.93 -11.51 -5.69
CA GLY A 77 -2.95 -10.17 -5.13
C GLY A 77 -3.05 -10.18 -3.60
N MET A 78 -4.04 -10.92 -3.09
CA MET A 78 -4.28 -11.10 -1.65
C MET A 78 -3.11 -11.78 -0.94
N ALA A 79 -2.46 -12.76 -1.57
CA ALA A 79 -1.29 -13.43 -1.00
C ALA A 79 -0.13 -12.43 -0.80
N GLY A 80 0.12 -11.56 -1.79
CA GLY A 80 1.11 -10.48 -1.67
C GLY A 80 0.77 -9.49 -0.55
N TRP A 81 -0.49 -9.06 -0.45
CA TRP A 81 -0.93 -8.16 0.60
C TRP A 81 -0.83 -8.77 2.01
N ILE A 82 -1.29 -10.01 2.19
CA ILE A 82 -1.20 -10.74 3.47
C ILE A 82 0.25 -10.94 3.87
N TYR A 83 1.14 -11.23 2.91
CA TYR A 83 2.57 -11.35 3.17
C TYR A 83 3.19 -10.02 3.66
N ILE A 84 2.82 -8.89 3.05
CA ILE A 84 3.22 -7.56 3.53
C ILE A 84 2.73 -7.33 4.96
N LEU A 85 1.45 -7.61 5.23
CA LEU A 85 0.86 -7.47 6.58
C LEU A 85 1.63 -8.32 7.59
N PHE A 86 1.93 -9.58 7.25
CA PHE A 86 2.77 -10.44 8.07
C PHE A 86 4.12 -9.77 8.38
N GLU A 87 4.86 -9.30 7.37
CA GLU A 87 6.19 -8.72 7.56
C GLU A 87 6.17 -7.43 8.41
N ILE A 88 5.18 -6.56 8.21
CA ILE A 88 5.09 -5.31 8.98
C ILE A 88 4.56 -5.53 10.39
N PHE A 89 3.77 -6.57 10.68
CA PHE A 89 3.26 -6.84 12.03
C PHE A 89 4.15 -7.79 12.83
N SER A 90 4.34 -9.00 12.32
CA SER A 90 4.95 -10.13 13.05
C SER A 90 6.31 -10.55 12.49
N GLY A 91 6.61 -10.17 11.25
CA GLY A 91 7.87 -10.48 10.61
C GLY A 91 9.01 -9.55 11.03
N GLU A 92 9.97 -9.41 10.15
CA GLU A 92 11.26 -8.80 10.48
C GLU A 92 11.10 -7.30 10.71
N ALA A 93 10.37 -6.60 9.83
CA ALA A 93 10.09 -5.17 9.97
C ALA A 93 9.34 -4.87 11.28
N GLY A 94 8.30 -5.64 11.59
CA GLY A 94 7.51 -5.44 12.80
C GLY A 94 8.28 -5.69 14.09
N THR A 95 9.10 -6.73 14.12
CA THR A 95 9.98 -7.04 15.26
C THR A 95 11.04 -5.94 15.46
N LEU A 96 11.58 -5.42 14.35
CA LEU A 96 12.55 -4.33 14.41
C LEU A 96 11.93 -3.03 14.92
N ALA A 97 10.68 -2.72 14.56
CA ALA A 97 9.94 -1.56 15.07
C ALA A 97 9.71 -1.64 16.59
N ALA A 98 9.30 -2.81 17.08
CA ALA A 98 9.10 -3.04 18.52
C ALA A 98 10.39 -2.83 19.33
N LYS A 99 11.53 -3.22 18.77
CA LYS A 99 12.87 -3.06 19.38
C LYS A 99 13.53 -1.70 19.11
N ALA A 100 12.85 -0.75 18.45
CA ALA A 100 13.47 0.51 18.03
C ALA A 100 13.73 1.51 19.16
N GLY A 101 13.04 1.38 20.31
CA GLY A 101 13.21 2.27 21.47
C GLY A 101 12.77 3.73 21.26
N ASN A 102 12.32 4.11 20.06
CA ASN A 102 11.87 5.46 19.72
C ASN A 102 10.34 5.52 19.64
N LYS A 103 9.71 6.22 20.60
CA LYS A 103 8.25 6.31 20.72
C LYS A 103 7.59 7.02 19.52
N SER A 104 8.23 8.05 18.97
CA SER A 104 7.68 8.79 17.82
C SER A 104 7.67 7.90 16.58
N LEU A 105 8.75 7.17 16.34
CA LEU A 105 8.83 6.18 15.27
C LEU A 105 7.81 5.06 15.44
N GLN A 106 7.68 4.50 16.64
CA GLN A 106 6.73 3.42 16.90
C GLN A 106 5.28 3.86 16.65
N THR A 107 4.97 5.12 16.98
CA THR A 107 3.67 5.73 16.68
C THR A 107 3.46 5.85 15.16
N ALA A 108 4.42 6.39 14.42
CA ALA A 108 4.34 6.48 12.96
C ALA A 108 4.19 5.11 12.31
N PHE A 109 5.03 4.16 12.69
CA PHE A 109 5.01 2.79 12.16
C PHE A 109 3.67 2.10 12.42
N SER A 110 3.09 2.30 13.62
CA SER A 110 1.77 1.74 13.96
C SER A 110 0.63 2.41 13.18
N ALA A 111 0.69 3.73 12.97
CA ALA A 111 -0.30 4.44 12.15
C ALA A 111 -0.21 4.01 10.68
N MET A 112 0.99 3.84 10.13
CA MET A 112 1.20 3.30 8.79
C MET A 112 0.65 1.88 8.64
N ARG A 113 0.83 1.00 9.64
CA ARG A 113 0.20 -0.34 9.66
C ARG A 113 -1.32 -0.27 9.53
N ILE A 114 -1.96 0.68 10.22
CA ILE A 114 -3.42 0.87 10.14
C ILE A 114 -3.84 1.26 8.73
N ILE A 115 -3.09 2.14 8.05
CA ILE A 115 -3.38 2.49 6.65
C ILE A 115 -3.27 1.27 5.74
N VAL A 116 -2.18 0.49 5.85
CA VAL A 116 -1.96 -0.69 5.01
C VAL A 116 -2.98 -1.80 5.29
N THR A 117 -3.59 -1.83 6.49
CA THR A 117 -4.58 -2.85 6.85
C THR A 117 -6.00 -2.40 6.51
N ILE A 118 -6.42 -1.25 7.01
CA ILE A 118 -7.80 -0.76 6.91
C ILE A 118 -7.96 0.12 5.68
N GLY A 119 -7.05 1.08 5.50
CA GLY A 119 -7.10 2.01 4.36
C GLY A 119 -6.98 1.31 3.01
N TRP A 120 -6.16 0.26 2.94
CA TRP A 120 -5.96 -0.51 1.70
C TRP A 120 -7.02 -1.59 1.46
N ALA A 121 -7.84 -1.94 2.44
CA ALA A 121 -8.89 -2.96 2.26
C ALA A 121 -9.92 -2.57 1.18
N VAL A 122 -10.04 -1.28 0.87
CA VAL A 122 -10.88 -0.77 -0.22
C VAL A 122 -10.48 -1.29 -1.60
N TYR A 123 -9.20 -1.58 -1.84
CA TYR A 123 -8.71 -2.06 -3.14
C TYR A 123 -9.16 -3.49 -3.46
N PRO A 124 -8.93 -4.51 -2.60
CA PRO A 124 -9.42 -5.86 -2.86
C PRO A 124 -10.96 -5.94 -2.81
N LEU A 125 -11.64 -5.12 -1.99
CA LEU A 125 -13.09 -5.02 -2.04
C LEU A 125 -13.58 -4.50 -3.39
N GLY A 126 -12.96 -3.43 -3.89
CA GLY A 126 -13.26 -2.91 -5.22
C GLY A 126 -13.01 -3.95 -6.31
N TYR A 127 -11.96 -4.75 -6.20
CA TYR A 127 -11.69 -5.86 -7.12
C TYR A 127 -12.86 -6.86 -7.12
N ILE A 128 -13.28 -7.32 -5.93
CA ILE A 128 -14.39 -8.28 -5.79
C ILE A 128 -15.66 -7.73 -6.45
N PHE A 129 -16.04 -6.49 -6.12
CA PHE A 129 -17.29 -5.91 -6.59
C PHE A 129 -17.28 -5.55 -8.07
N GLY A 130 -16.12 -5.16 -8.61
CA GLY A 130 -15.97 -4.83 -10.02
C GLY A 130 -15.85 -6.05 -10.94
N TYR A 131 -15.13 -7.09 -10.50
CA TYR A 131 -14.66 -8.15 -11.41
C TYR A 131 -15.07 -9.58 -11.01
N LEU A 132 -15.48 -9.82 -9.76
CA LEU A 132 -15.85 -11.17 -9.31
C LEU A 132 -17.36 -11.35 -9.11
N THR A 133 -18.05 -10.32 -8.60
CA THR A 133 -19.51 -10.40 -8.34
C THR A 133 -20.32 -9.58 -9.34
N GLY A 134 -19.69 -8.70 -10.13
CA GLY A 134 -20.35 -7.86 -11.14
C GLY A 134 -21.38 -6.89 -10.56
N GLY A 135 -21.22 -6.50 -9.29
CA GLY A 135 -22.26 -5.82 -8.51
C GLY A 135 -22.14 -4.30 -8.41
N VAL A 136 -21.07 -3.70 -8.91
CA VAL A 136 -20.83 -2.24 -8.76
C VAL A 136 -20.53 -1.60 -10.11
N ASP A 137 -21.23 -0.49 -10.37
CA ASP A 137 -21.01 0.37 -11.53
C ASP A 137 -19.56 0.87 -11.60
N VAL A 138 -18.98 0.84 -12.80
CA VAL A 138 -17.57 1.19 -13.04
C VAL A 138 -17.26 2.62 -12.59
N ASN A 139 -18.24 3.54 -12.67
CA ASN A 139 -18.08 4.93 -12.23
C ASN A 139 -17.91 5.00 -10.71
N SER A 140 -18.76 4.30 -9.97
CA SER A 140 -18.69 4.24 -8.50
C SER A 140 -17.37 3.65 -8.03
N LEU A 141 -16.89 2.59 -8.68
CA LEU A 141 -15.60 1.98 -8.36
C LEU A 141 -14.44 2.96 -8.55
N ASN A 142 -14.43 3.70 -9.67
CA ASN A 142 -13.40 4.70 -9.96
C ASN A 142 -13.38 5.84 -8.93
N VAL A 143 -14.56 6.31 -8.49
CA VAL A 143 -14.67 7.35 -7.47
C VAL A 143 -14.11 6.87 -6.13
N ILE A 144 -14.46 5.64 -5.73
CA ILE A 144 -13.97 5.04 -4.48
C ILE A 144 -12.44 4.90 -4.52
N TYR A 145 -11.87 4.40 -5.62
CA TYR A 145 -10.42 4.27 -5.75
C TYR A 145 -9.69 5.62 -5.72
N ASN A 146 -10.23 6.64 -6.38
CA ASN A 146 -9.60 7.97 -6.34
C ASN A 146 -9.64 8.56 -4.92
N ALA A 147 -10.75 8.40 -4.20
CA ALA A 147 -10.87 8.84 -2.81
C ALA A 147 -9.92 8.07 -1.88
N ALA A 148 -9.82 6.75 -2.08
CA ALA A 148 -8.88 5.90 -1.37
C ALA A 148 -7.42 6.32 -1.63
N ASP A 149 -7.05 6.55 -2.89
CA ASP A 149 -5.69 6.98 -3.26
C ASP A 149 -5.34 8.33 -2.65
N PHE A 150 -6.27 9.29 -2.69
CA PHE A 150 -6.10 10.59 -2.04
C PHE A 150 -5.87 10.43 -0.53
N LEU A 151 -6.75 9.69 0.16
CA LEU A 151 -6.67 9.51 1.60
C LEU A 151 -5.41 8.73 2.00
N ASN A 152 -5.16 7.59 1.38
CA ASN A 152 -4.07 6.69 1.76
C ASN A 152 -2.71 7.32 1.49
N LYS A 153 -2.49 7.98 0.35
CA LYS A 153 -1.20 8.59 0.03
C LYS A 153 -0.92 9.82 0.91
N ILE A 154 -1.90 10.68 1.11
CA ILE A 154 -1.73 11.90 1.92
C ILE A 154 -1.57 11.56 3.40
N ALA A 155 -2.41 10.65 3.92
CA ALA A 155 -2.32 10.25 5.33
C ALA A 155 -0.95 9.63 5.64
N PHE A 156 -0.41 8.81 4.74
CA PHE A 156 0.92 8.21 4.91
C PHE A 156 2.02 9.28 5.02
N GLY A 157 2.04 10.25 4.09
CA GLY A 157 2.99 11.35 4.12
C GLY A 157 2.87 12.23 5.37
N LEU A 158 1.64 12.56 5.79
CA LEU A 158 1.39 13.35 7.00
C LEU A 158 1.86 12.65 8.28
N ILE A 159 1.69 11.32 8.37
CA ILE A 159 2.16 10.53 9.52
C ILE A 159 3.68 10.58 9.63
N ILE A 160 4.39 10.37 8.51
CA ILE A 160 5.85 10.41 8.48
C ILE A 160 6.35 11.81 8.84
N TRP A 161 5.77 12.85 8.24
CA TRP A 161 6.12 14.24 8.55
C TRP A 161 5.92 14.56 10.05
N ALA A 162 4.78 14.17 10.62
CA ALA A 162 4.49 14.40 12.03
C ALA A 162 5.51 13.71 12.94
N ALA A 163 5.90 12.46 12.64
CA ALA A 163 6.92 11.76 13.40
C ALA A 163 8.33 12.37 13.23
N ALA A 164 8.70 12.77 12.02
CA ALA A 164 9.98 13.44 11.78
C ALA A 164 10.10 14.77 12.57
N MET A 165 9.03 15.56 12.60
CA MET A 165 8.97 16.81 13.36
C MET A 165 9.07 16.59 14.87
N GLN A 166 8.41 15.56 15.40
CA GLN A 166 8.53 15.20 16.81
C GLN A 166 9.94 14.74 17.17
N ASN A 167 10.55 13.87 16.35
CA ASN A 167 11.90 13.38 16.57
C ASN A 167 12.95 14.52 16.56
N THR A 168 12.78 15.49 15.65
CA THR A 168 13.66 16.67 15.55
C THR A 168 13.55 17.59 16.77
N ARG A 169 12.35 17.73 17.35
CA ARG A 169 12.15 18.51 18.58
C ARG A 169 12.85 17.85 19.77
N VAL A 170 12.72 16.53 19.90
CA VAL A 170 13.37 15.75 20.98
C VAL A 170 14.90 15.77 20.86
N SER A 171 15.47 15.76 19.65
CA SER A 171 16.92 15.81 19.49
C SER A 171 17.55 17.17 19.79
N ARG A 172 16.73 18.24 19.91
CA ARG A 172 17.17 19.61 20.17
C ARG A 172 16.99 20.04 21.64
N SER A 173 16.30 19.23 22.44
CA SER A 173 16.14 19.41 23.89
C SER A 173 17.17 18.62 24.66
#